data_AF-A0A7C5NF30-F1
#
_entry.id   AF-A0A7C5NF30-F1
#
_cell.length_a   1.000
_cell.length_b   1.000
_cell.length_c   1.000
_cell.angle_alpha   90.00
_cell.angle_beta   90.00
_cell.angle_gamma   90.00
#
_symmetry.space_group_name_H-M   'P 1'
#
loop_
_entity.id
_entity.type
_entity.pdbx_description
1 polymer ?
#
loop_
_entity_poly.entity_id
_entity_poly.type
_entity_poly.pdbx_seq_one_letter_code
_entity_poly.pdbx_strand_id
1 'polypeptide(L)'
;LMEEHFNENYAQSYKYPKAKFKGKIVNLEDINFGKDGTYTAKVEGKLTFHGVTNNISLDDVKLTVKGDKLKGEASLKAKPEDYNIEIPSIVRGKIAKEITVKVEIDYSLYKK
;
A
#
# COMPACT_ATOMS: atom_id res chain seq x y z
N LEU A 1 -13.43 17.50 -10.86
CA LEU A 1 -13.95 18.07 -9.58
C LEU A 1 -13.40 17.36 -8.34
N MET A 2 -13.76 16.10 -8.00
CA MET A 2 -13.20 15.46 -6.78
C MET A 2 -11.72 15.04 -6.93
N GLU A 3 -11.35 14.47 -8.08
CA GLU A 3 -9.96 14.09 -8.38
C GLU A 3 -9.02 15.29 -8.50
N GLU A 4 -9.47 16.40 -9.10
CA GLU A 4 -8.67 17.63 -9.17
C GLU A 4 -8.41 18.21 -7.79
N HIS A 5 -9.45 18.33 -6.94
CA HIS A 5 -9.27 18.76 -5.57
C HIS A 5 -8.32 17.84 -4.80
N PHE A 6 -8.45 16.52 -4.95
CA PHE A 6 -7.52 15.54 -4.39
C PHE A 6 -6.07 15.78 -4.85
N ASN A 7 -5.85 15.88 -6.15
CA ASN A 7 -4.52 15.98 -6.74
C ASN A 7 -3.84 17.32 -6.46
N GLU A 8 -4.57 18.42 -6.44
CA GLU A 8 -4.02 19.76 -6.19
C GLU A 8 -3.87 20.08 -4.71
N ASN A 9 -4.91 19.82 -3.91
CA ASN A 9 -4.97 20.30 -2.52
C ASN A 9 -4.44 19.29 -1.50
N TYR A 10 -4.45 17.98 -1.81
CA TYR A 10 -4.09 16.94 -0.84
C TYR A 10 -2.85 16.13 -1.27
N ALA A 11 -2.85 15.56 -2.47
CA ALA A 11 -1.71 14.79 -2.96
C ALA A 11 -0.55 15.69 -3.42
N GLN A 12 -0.84 16.96 -3.77
CA GLN A 12 0.11 17.88 -4.41
C GLN A 12 0.89 17.17 -5.53
N SER A 13 0.17 16.47 -6.40
CA SER A 13 0.77 15.57 -7.41
C SER A 13 1.71 16.29 -8.38
N TYR A 14 1.60 17.62 -8.52
CA TYR A 14 2.57 18.45 -9.26
C TYR A 14 3.97 18.45 -8.60
N LYS A 15 4.03 18.39 -7.28
CA LYS A 15 5.26 18.40 -6.46
C LYS A 15 5.69 17.00 -6.05
N TYR A 16 4.73 16.12 -5.74
CA TYR A 16 4.94 14.74 -5.35
C TYR A 16 4.20 13.78 -6.31
N PRO A 17 4.67 13.64 -7.55
CA PRO A 17 3.95 12.89 -8.60
C PRO A 17 3.87 11.38 -8.35
N LYS A 18 4.60 10.86 -7.36
CA LYS A 18 4.71 9.42 -7.10
C LYS A 18 4.71 9.12 -5.61
N ALA A 19 3.87 8.18 -5.22
CA ALA A 19 4.05 7.42 -3.98
C ALA A 19 5.10 6.33 -4.20
N LYS A 20 5.88 6.01 -3.16
CA LYS A 20 6.86 4.91 -3.22
C LYS A 20 6.72 4.05 -1.97
N PHE A 21 6.48 2.76 -2.17
CA PHE A 21 6.63 1.77 -1.12
C PHE A 21 7.92 0.97 -1.35
N LYS A 22 8.75 0.86 -0.32
CA LYS A 22 9.94 -0.01 -0.31
C LYS A 22 9.87 -0.91 0.91
N GLY A 23 9.62 -2.19 0.70
CA GLY A 23 9.51 -3.16 1.78
C GLY A 23 10.11 -4.51 1.42
N LYS A 24 10.18 -5.38 2.43
CA LYS A 24 10.61 -6.77 2.33
C LYS A 24 9.60 -7.66 3.06
N ILE A 25 9.43 -8.87 2.56
CA ILE A 25 8.72 -9.93 3.30
C ILE A 25 9.69 -10.47 4.34
N VAL A 26 9.33 -10.41 5.62
CA VAL A 26 10.23 -10.82 6.71
C VAL A 26 10.21 -12.31 6.96
N ASN A 27 9.09 -12.97 6.66
CA ASN A 27 8.91 -14.41 6.82
C ASN A 27 8.96 -15.14 5.47
N LEU A 28 9.89 -14.75 4.60
CA LEU A 28 9.99 -15.32 3.25
C LEU A 28 10.25 -16.84 3.28
N GLU A 29 10.93 -17.33 4.31
CA GLU A 29 11.20 -18.75 4.54
C GLU A 29 9.92 -19.59 4.80
N ASP A 30 8.86 -18.97 5.33
CA ASP A 30 7.57 -19.62 5.58
C ASP A 30 6.68 -19.71 4.32
N ILE A 31 7.10 -19.07 3.22
CA ILE A 31 6.30 -18.97 1.99
C ILE A 31 6.91 -19.86 0.91
N ASN A 32 6.17 -20.91 0.55
CA ASN A 32 6.59 -21.83 -0.51
C ASN A 32 5.98 -21.41 -1.86
N PHE A 33 6.77 -20.71 -2.68
CA PHE A 33 6.37 -20.28 -4.02
C PHE A 33 6.24 -21.42 -5.05
N GLY A 34 6.74 -22.61 -4.74
CA GLY A 34 6.65 -23.79 -5.61
C GLY A 34 5.45 -24.69 -5.31
N LYS A 35 4.65 -24.36 -4.29
CA LYS A 35 3.47 -25.13 -3.89
C LYS A 35 2.23 -24.25 -3.92
N ASP A 36 1.20 -24.74 -4.59
CA ASP A 36 -0.11 -24.11 -4.59
C ASP A 36 -0.64 -24.01 -3.17
N GLY A 37 -1.08 -22.82 -2.79
CA GLY A 37 -1.49 -22.55 -1.41
C GLY A 37 -1.73 -21.07 -1.14
N THR A 38 -2.33 -20.79 0.01
CA THR A 38 -2.42 -19.44 0.57
C THR A 38 -1.49 -19.36 1.77
N TYR A 39 -0.65 -18.33 1.79
CA TYR A 39 0.37 -18.07 2.80
C TYR A 39 0.12 -16.69 3.40
N THR A 40 0.36 -16.55 4.70
CA THR A 40 0.36 -15.25 5.37
C THR A 40 1.78 -14.72 5.42
N ALA A 41 2.01 -13.62 4.73
CA ALA A 41 3.24 -12.87 4.72
C ALA A 41 3.19 -11.71 5.72
N LYS A 42 4.33 -11.46 6.34
CA LYS A 42 4.64 -10.29 7.13
C LYS A 42 5.54 -9.39 6.31
N VAL A 43 5.13 -8.15 6.09
CA VAL A 43 5.85 -7.17 5.26
C VAL A 43 6.25 -5.99 6.12
N GLU A 44 7.53 -5.68 6.14
CA GLU A 44 8.06 -4.45 6.73
C GLU A 44 8.63 -3.56 5.64
N GLY A 45 8.30 -2.28 5.69
CA GLY A 45 8.76 -1.33 4.69
C GLY A 45 8.58 0.12 5.06
N LYS A 46 8.89 0.98 4.10
CA LYS A 46 8.76 2.43 4.17
C LYS A 46 7.83 2.89 3.05
N LEU A 47 6.75 3.56 3.43
CA LEU A 47 5.85 4.23 2.51
C LEU A 47 6.21 5.72 2.49
N THR A 48 6.67 6.18 1.34
CA THR A 48 6.87 7.59 1.04
C THR A 48 5.66 8.10 0.27
N PHE A 49 4.94 9.05 0.85
CA PHE A 49 3.82 9.73 0.21
C PHE A 49 3.85 11.20 0.63
N HIS A 50 3.55 12.11 -0.30
CA HIS A 50 3.60 13.55 -0.04
C HIS A 50 4.95 14.04 0.53
N GLY A 51 6.06 13.44 0.10
CA GLY A 51 7.41 13.76 0.60
C GLY A 51 7.72 13.25 2.02
N VAL A 52 6.74 12.74 2.76
CA VAL A 52 6.91 12.15 4.09
C VAL A 52 7.11 10.65 3.97
N THR A 53 8.04 10.10 4.74
CA THR A 53 8.32 8.66 4.77
C THR A 53 7.96 8.08 6.11
N ASN A 54 7.03 7.13 6.13
CA ASN A 54 6.58 6.42 7.32
C ASN A 54 6.93 4.93 7.23
N ASN A 55 7.30 4.35 8.36
CA ASN A 55 7.50 2.90 8.45
C ASN A 55 6.12 2.22 8.51
N ILE A 56 5.98 1.15 7.73
CA ILE A 56 4.77 0.34 7.66
C ILE A 56 5.16 -1.10 7.97
N SER A 57 4.44 -1.72 8.91
CA SER A 57 4.49 -3.15 9.18
C SER A 57 3.11 -3.73 8.95
N LEU A 58 3.03 -4.79 8.12
CA LEU A 58 1.81 -5.50 7.82
C LEU A 58 2.04 -6.98 8.12
N ASP A 59 1.42 -7.48 9.19
CA ASP A 59 1.58 -8.87 9.60
C ASP A 59 0.62 -9.85 8.90
N ASP A 60 -0.37 -9.32 8.18
CA ASP A 60 -1.46 -10.10 7.56
C ASP A 60 -1.56 -9.80 6.05
N VAL A 61 -0.48 -10.04 5.31
CA VAL A 61 -0.47 -9.96 3.85
C VAL A 61 -0.77 -11.34 3.28
N LYS A 62 -1.86 -11.47 2.52
CA LYS A 62 -2.25 -12.75 1.94
C LYS A 62 -1.54 -12.95 0.61
N LEU A 63 -0.75 -14.01 0.52
CA LEU A 63 -0.10 -14.45 -0.72
C LEU A 63 -0.75 -15.76 -1.18
N THR A 64 -1.31 -15.76 -2.38
CA THR A 64 -1.89 -16.95 -3.00
C THR A 64 -0.99 -17.40 -4.15
N VAL A 65 -0.41 -18.58 -4.03
CA VAL A 65 0.38 -19.25 -5.07
C VAL A 65 -0.53 -20.22 -5.80
N LYS A 66 -0.58 -20.13 -7.13
CA LYS A 66 -1.36 -21.04 -7.97
C LYS A 66 -0.65 -21.27 -9.31
N GLY A 67 0.04 -22.40 -9.43
CA GLY A 67 0.93 -22.72 -10.53
C GLY A 67 2.01 -21.64 -10.70
N ASP A 68 2.12 -21.08 -11.90
CA ASP A 68 3.05 -20.00 -12.23
C ASP A 68 2.55 -18.59 -11.84
N LYS A 69 1.45 -18.48 -11.07
CA LYS A 69 0.85 -17.20 -10.68
C LYS A 69 0.97 -16.97 -9.18
N LEU A 70 1.29 -15.75 -8.80
CA LEU A 70 1.32 -15.27 -7.43
C LEU A 70 0.38 -14.07 -7.32
N LYS A 71 -0.62 -14.17 -6.44
CA LYS A 71 -1.50 -13.05 -6.09
C LYS A 71 -1.17 -12.57 -4.68
N GLY A 72 -0.89 -11.28 -4.52
CA GLY A 72 -0.69 -10.64 -3.24
C GLY A 72 -1.83 -9.69 -2.90
N GLU A 73 -2.41 -9.84 -1.73
CA GLU A 73 -3.47 -8.99 -1.19
C GLU A 73 -3.01 -8.42 0.16
N ALA A 74 -3.01 -7.10 0.29
CA ALA A 74 -2.66 -6.41 1.52
C ALA A 74 -3.67 -5.31 1.82
N SER A 75 -3.91 -5.05 3.10
CA SER A 75 -4.71 -3.92 3.56
C SER A 75 -3.91 -3.13 4.57
N LEU A 76 -3.64 -1.86 4.26
CA LEU A 76 -3.00 -0.94 5.19
C LEU A 76 -3.95 0.21 5.53
N LYS A 77 -3.75 0.78 6.71
CA LYS A 77 -4.46 1.96 7.17
C LYS A 77 -3.51 3.14 7.16
N ALA A 78 -3.89 4.21 6.49
CA ALA A 78 -3.10 5.43 6.38
C ALA A 78 -3.94 6.63 6.83
N LYS A 79 -3.38 7.50 7.66
CA LYS A 79 -4.01 8.78 7.98
C LYS A 79 -3.35 9.87 7.13
N PRO A 80 -4.12 10.72 6.45
CA PRO A 80 -3.56 11.84 5.68
C PRO A 80 -2.62 12.73 6.52
N GLU A 81 -2.95 12.90 7.80
CA GLU A 81 -2.18 13.67 8.78
C GLU A 81 -0.75 13.13 8.97
N ASP A 82 -0.55 11.80 8.89
CA ASP A 82 0.78 11.18 8.99
C ASP A 82 1.69 11.56 7.80
N TYR A 83 1.12 12.09 6.71
CA TYR A 83 1.85 12.48 5.50
C TYR A 83 1.83 13.99 5.26
N ASN A 84 1.58 14.80 6.30
CA ASN A 84 1.47 16.27 6.20
C ASN A 84 0.38 16.74 5.22
N ILE A 85 -0.69 15.94 5.05
CA ILE A 85 -1.83 16.32 4.24
C ILE A 85 -2.86 17.01 5.12
N GLU A 86 -2.94 18.33 5.01
CA GLU A 86 -3.92 19.12 5.74
C GLU A 86 -5.30 18.98 5.11
N ILE A 87 -6.28 18.56 5.92
CA ILE A 87 -7.68 18.47 5.50
C ILE A 87 -8.46 19.63 6.11
N PRO A 88 -9.02 20.55 5.29
CA PRO A 88 -9.78 21.68 5.80
C PRO A 88 -10.98 21.25 6.67
N SER A 89 -11.19 21.91 7.81
CA SER A 89 -12.24 21.57 8.77
C SER A 89 -13.65 21.49 8.16
N ILE A 90 -13.93 22.32 7.16
CA ILE A 90 -15.24 22.39 6.49
C ILE A 90 -15.62 21.11 5.73
N VAL A 91 -14.61 20.31 5.33
CA VAL A 91 -14.79 19.02 4.64
C VAL A 91 -14.32 17.84 5.48
N ARG A 92 -13.77 18.06 6.68
CA ARG A 92 -13.24 16.98 7.53
C ARG A 92 -14.32 15.96 7.93
N GLY A 93 -15.56 16.40 8.12
CA GLY A 93 -16.70 15.51 8.38
C GLY A 93 -17.08 14.61 7.19
N LYS A 94 -16.59 14.92 5.98
CA LYS A 94 -16.84 14.16 4.74
C LYS A 94 -15.67 13.25 4.36
N ILE A 95 -14.51 13.36 5.02
CA ILE A 95 -13.30 12.60 4.70
C ILE A 95 -12.91 11.77 5.91
N ALA A 96 -12.79 10.45 5.72
CA ALA A 96 -12.40 9.52 6.77
C ALA A 96 -11.08 9.94 7.44
N LYS A 97 -10.99 9.78 8.75
CA LYS A 97 -9.75 10.06 9.50
C LYS A 97 -8.64 9.08 9.16
N GLU A 98 -9.04 7.85 8.88
CA GLU A 98 -8.19 6.73 8.50
C GLU A 98 -8.70 6.19 7.16
N ILE A 99 -7.78 6.05 6.21
CA ILE A 99 -8.05 5.55 4.88
C ILE A 99 -7.51 4.13 4.80
N THR A 100 -8.39 3.16 4.53
CA THR A 100 -7.98 1.79 4.24
C THR A 100 -7.55 1.70 2.78
N VAL A 101 -6.25 1.51 2.56
CA VAL A 101 -5.68 1.25 1.24
C VAL A 101 -5.58 -0.26 1.06
N LYS A 102 -6.37 -0.80 0.13
CA LYS A 102 -6.29 -2.18 -0.30
C LYS A 102 -5.36 -2.26 -1.51
N VAL A 103 -4.39 -3.14 -1.44
CA VAL A 103 -3.42 -3.39 -2.50
C VAL A 103 -3.62 -4.82 -2.97
N GLU A 104 -3.90 -4.97 -4.26
CA GLU A 104 -3.98 -6.26 -4.93
C GLU A 104 -2.94 -6.25 -6.05
N ILE A 105 -2.11 -7.27 -6.09
CA ILE A 105 -1.06 -7.41 -7.10
C ILE A 105 -1.06 -8.83 -7.64
N ASP A 106 -1.12 -8.93 -8.96
CA ASP A 106 -0.99 -10.18 -9.68
C ASP A 106 0.39 -10.23 -10.34
N TYR A 107 1.20 -11.18 -9.93
CA TYR A 107 2.49 -11.50 -10.53
C TYR A 107 2.41 -12.84 -11.27
N SER A 108 3.10 -12.91 -12.40
CA SER A 108 3.40 -14.14 -13.09
C SER A 108 4.89 -14.43 -12.98
N LEU A 109 5.24 -15.71 -12.85
CA LEU A 109 6.62 -16.15 -12.96
C LEU A 109 7.17 -15.71 -14.33
N TYR A 110 8.25 -14.96 -14.29
CA TYR A 110 8.94 -14.53 -15.51
C TYR A 110 9.61 -15.75 -16.14
N LYS A 111 9.02 -16.26 -17.22
CA LYS A 111 9.63 -17.30 -18.06
C LYS A 111 10.57 -16.60 -19.04
N LYS A 112 11.87 -16.82 -18.86
CA LYS A 112 12.94 -16.34 -19.76
C LYS A 112 12.95 -17.15 -21.05
#